data_AF-A0A7J4UZW7-F1
#
_entry.id   AF-A0A7J4UZW7-F1
#
_cell.length_a   1.000
_cell.length_b   1.000
_cell.length_c   1.000
_cell.angle_alpha   90.00
_cell.angle_beta   90.00
_cell.angle_gamma   90.00
#
_symmetry.space_group_name_H-M   'P 1'
#
loop_
_entity.id
_entity.type
_entity.pdbx_description
1 polymer ?
#
loop_
_entity_poly.entity_id
_entity_poly.type
_entity_poly.pdbx_seq_one_letter_code
_entity_poly.pdbx_strand_id
1 'polypeptide(L)'
;GSADGRALMGKRCKAPYTGKMIPIFPSKLCDPDVGTGLVMSVPSDAPVDWIGLVELKRDGASMKIHGITPEMLDSAAPVAIIDTPGWGKMPAVEITQKMGIVSLDDPKLEDATKEVYKSGFHKGVMNASCGSFAGQPVERAKDAIRVEILANGQGAVMYDLSEEVLCRCGGKVHVKKIPDQWFIDYSNPG
;
A
#
# COMPACT_ATOMS: atom_id res chain seq x y z
N GLY A 1 14.96 -7.39 17.43
CA GLY A 1 15.38 -8.63 16.75
C GLY A 1 15.59 -8.32 15.29
N SER A 2 16.41 -9.10 14.58
CA SER A 2 16.55 -9.01 13.13
C SER A 2 15.68 -10.08 12.45
N ALA A 3 15.10 -9.75 11.30
CA ALA A 3 14.37 -10.69 10.47
C ALA A 3 14.93 -10.63 9.05
N ASP A 4 15.16 -11.79 8.45
CA ASP A 4 15.56 -11.87 7.04
C ASP A 4 14.31 -11.79 6.15
N GLY A 5 14.17 -10.67 5.41
CA GLY A 5 13.05 -10.47 4.48
C GLY A 5 12.97 -11.57 3.43
N ARG A 6 14.11 -12.14 3.00
CA ARG A 6 14.14 -13.24 2.02
C ARG A 6 13.45 -14.48 2.54
N ALA A 7 13.55 -14.74 3.85
CA ALA A 7 12.89 -15.87 4.50
C ALA A 7 11.36 -15.72 4.60
N LEU A 8 10.80 -14.54 4.30
CA LEU A 8 9.36 -14.30 4.23
C LEU A 8 8.78 -14.54 2.84
N MET A 9 9.60 -14.47 1.80
CA MET A 9 9.17 -14.62 0.42
C MET A 9 8.56 -16.00 0.17
N GLY A 10 7.47 -16.05 -0.59
CA GLY A 10 6.78 -17.32 -0.86
C GLY A 10 5.91 -17.83 0.30
N LYS A 11 5.95 -17.20 1.48
CA LYS A 11 5.03 -17.50 2.59
C LYS A 11 3.70 -16.80 2.42
N ARG A 12 2.75 -17.10 3.31
CA ARG A 12 1.47 -16.41 3.42
C ARG A 12 1.34 -15.75 4.78
N CYS A 13 0.73 -14.58 4.82
CA CYS A 13 0.33 -13.89 6.05
C CYS A 13 -1.18 -13.66 6.07
N LYS A 14 -1.72 -13.40 7.27
CA LYS A 14 -3.13 -13.07 7.42
C LYS A 14 -3.31 -11.57 7.22
N ALA A 15 -4.08 -11.18 6.19
CA ALA A 15 -4.42 -9.79 5.96
C ALA A 15 -5.29 -9.26 7.12
N PRO A 16 -4.99 -8.05 7.64
CA PRO A 16 -5.85 -7.40 8.62
C PRO A 16 -7.24 -7.15 8.02
N TYR A 17 -8.24 -7.00 8.88
CA TYR A 17 -9.65 -6.80 8.53
C TYR A 17 -10.31 -7.99 7.80
N THR A 18 -9.82 -8.41 6.63
CA THR A 18 -10.42 -9.50 5.84
C THR A 18 -10.11 -10.89 6.38
N GLY A 19 -9.02 -11.05 7.13
CA GLY A 19 -8.57 -12.33 7.68
C GLY A 19 -8.12 -13.35 6.63
N LYS A 20 -8.04 -12.95 5.35
CA LYS A 20 -7.60 -13.82 4.25
C LYS A 20 -6.11 -14.10 4.36
N MET A 21 -5.70 -15.32 4.02
CA MET A 21 -4.29 -15.64 3.86
C MET A 21 -3.81 -15.13 2.50
N ILE A 22 -2.93 -14.13 2.48
CA ILE A 22 -2.35 -13.54 1.27
C ILE A 22 -0.87 -13.92 1.14
N PRO A 23 -0.35 -14.10 -0.09
CA PRO A 23 1.05 -14.40 -0.32
C PRO A 23 1.94 -13.18 -0.06
N ILE A 24 3.22 -13.44 0.24
CA ILE A 24 4.27 -12.42 0.39
C ILE A 24 5.20 -12.53 -0.83
N PHE A 25 5.38 -11.41 -1.52
CA PHE A 25 6.19 -11.31 -2.74
C PHE A 25 7.37 -10.35 -2.59
N PRO A 26 8.48 -10.60 -3.33
CA PRO A 26 9.56 -9.64 -3.43
C PRO A 26 9.12 -8.47 -4.30
N SER A 27 9.53 -7.26 -3.92
CA SER A 27 9.25 -6.06 -4.70
C SER A 27 10.35 -5.02 -4.50
N LYS A 28 10.67 -4.29 -5.57
CA LYS A 28 11.56 -3.12 -5.52
C LYS A 28 10.89 -1.91 -4.85
N LEU A 29 9.58 -1.95 -4.65
CA LEU A 29 8.79 -0.86 -4.04
C LEU A 29 9.00 -0.72 -2.53
N CYS A 30 9.57 -1.74 -1.89
CA CYS A 30 9.76 -1.77 -0.45
C CYS A 30 11.16 -1.24 -0.09
N ASP A 31 11.21 -0.16 0.68
CA ASP A 31 12.44 0.34 1.30
C ASP A 31 12.44 0.00 2.81
N PRO A 32 13.39 -0.80 3.31
CA PRO A 32 13.50 -1.13 4.73
C PRO A 32 13.68 0.08 5.66
N ASP A 33 14.19 1.20 5.14
CA ASP A 33 14.40 2.44 5.89
C ASP A 33 13.13 3.33 5.93
N VAL A 34 12.08 2.97 5.19
CA VAL A 34 10.81 3.72 5.13
C VAL A 34 9.65 2.89 5.70
N GLY A 35 8.97 3.45 6.69
CA GLY A 35 7.86 2.81 7.39
C GLY A 35 8.29 1.49 8.02
N THR A 36 7.56 0.41 7.71
CA THR A 36 7.90 -0.93 8.22
C THR A 36 8.80 -1.72 7.28
N GLY A 37 9.15 -1.18 6.11
CA GLY A 37 9.75 -1.95 5.02
C GLY A 37 8.82 -2.98 4.37
N LEU A 38 7.54 -3.00 4.75
CA LEU A 38 6.50 -3.87 4.19
C LEU A 38 5.37 -3.01 3.59
N VAL A 39 4.94 -3.37 2.39
CA VAL A 39 3.87 -2.68 1.67
C VAL A 39 2.71 -3.65 1.43
N MET A 40 1.48 -3.19 1.65
CA MET A 40 0.27 -3.94 1.30
C MET A 40 -0.07 -3.67 -0.17
N SER A 41 -0.14 -4.74 -0.97
CA SER A 41 -0.42 -4.64 -2.40
C SER A 41 -1.93 -4.54 -2.66
N VAL A 42 -2.36 -3.50 -3.37
CA VAL A 42 -3.75 -3.25 -3.80
C VAL A 42 -3.79 -3.02 -5.32
N PRO A 43 -3.57 -4.06 -6.13
CA PRO A 43 -3.31 -3.93 -7.58
C PRO A 43 -4.54 -3.52 -8.41
N SER A 44 -5.73 -3.39 -7.82
CA SER A 44 -6.92 -2.86 -8.49
C SER A 44 -6.84 -1.34 -8.68
N ASP A 45 -6.29 -0.63 -7.69
CA ASP A 45 -6.35 0.82 -7.56
C ASP A 45 -4.95 1.45 -7.44
N ALA A 46 -3.90 0.65 -7.29
CA ALA A 46 -2.50 1.10 -7.29
C ALA A 46 -1.74 0.59 -8.54
N PRO A 47 -1.42 1.47 -9.51
CA PRO A 47 -0.63 1.10 -10.70
C PRO A 47 0.71 0.45 -10.38
N VAL A 48 1.43 0.96 -9.38
CA VAL A 48 2.72 0.41 -8.92
C VAL A 48 2.60 -1.05 -8.50
N ASP A 49 1.54 -1.40 -7.77
CA ASP A 49 1.32 -2.76 -7.28
C ASP A 49 0.99 -3.72 -8.43
N TRP A 50 0.13 -3.28 -9.35
CA TRP A 50 -0.20 -4.06 -10.54
C TRP A 50 1.04 -4.36 -11.39
N ILE A 51 1.86 -3.34 -11.66
CA ILE A 51 3.08 -3.52 -12.45
C ILE A 51 4.09 -4.39 -11.72
N GLY A 52 4.21 -4.28 -10.40
CA GLY A 52 5.05 -5.18 -9.60
C GLY A 52 4.64 -6.65 -9.76
N LEU A 53 3.33 -6.96 -9.77
CA LEU A 53 2.84 -8.30 -10.04
C LEU A 53 3.09 -8.76 -11.50
N VAL A 54 2.92 -7.85 -12.47
CA VAL A 54 3.19 -8.15 -13.89
C VAL A 54 4.66 -8.44 -14.14
N GLU A 55 5.58 -7.66 -13.57
CA GLU A 55 7.02 -7.91 -13.64
C GLU A 55 7.37 -9.24 -12.97
N LEU A 56 6.89 -9.48 -11.75
CA LEU A 56 7.15 -10.72 -11.03
C LEU A 56 6.67 -11.96 -11.79
N LYS A 57 5.51 -11.87 -12.48
CA LYS A 57 4.99 -12.95 -13.33
C LYS A 57 5.89 -13.24 -14.55
N ARG A 58 6.65 -12.26 -15.02
CA ARG A 58 7.61 -12.40 -16.12
C ARG A 58 8.98 -12.89 -15.62
N ASP A 59 9.33 -12.56 -14.38
CA ASP A 59 10.58 -12.98 -13.75
C ASP A 59 10.51 -14.40 -13.18
N GLY A 60 10.55 -15.38 -14.09
CA GLY A 60 10.56 -16.79 -13.73
C GLY A 60 11.79 -17.21 -12.89
N ALA A 61 12.88 -16.44 -12.89
CA ALA A 61 14.05 -16.73 -12.07
C ALA A 61 13.79 -16.36 -10.61
N SER A 62 13.28 -15.15 -10.35
CA SER A 62 12.86 -14.71 -9.03
C SER A 62 11.78 -15.63 -8.45
N MET A 63 10.77 -15.99 -9.25
CA MET A 63 9.74 -16.93 -8.82
C MET A 63 10.33 -18.26 -8.33
N LYS A 64 11.29 -18.84 -9.07
CA LYS A 64 11.96 -20.09 -8.67
C LYS A 64 12.80 -19.93 -7.41
N ILE A 65 13.59 -18.85 -7.33
CA ILE A 65 14.48 -18.57 -6.18
C ILE A 65 13.69 -18.41 -4.88
N HIS A 66 12.50 -17.83 -4.97
CA HIS A 66 11.65 -17.53 -3.82
C HIS A 66 10.52 -18.55 -3.62
N GLY A 67 10.46 -19.62 -4.42
CA GLY A 67 9.43 -20.66 -4.30
C GLY A 67 8.01 -20.16 -4.58
N ILE A 68 7.86 -19.12 -5.40
CA ILE A 68 6.57 -18.52 -5.75
C ILE A 68 5.96 -19.30 -6.90
N THR A 69 4.76 -19.82 -6.70
CA THR A 69 4.04 -20.56 -7.73
C THR A 69 3.09 -19.66 -8.53
N PRO A 70 2.72 -20.03 -9.78
CA PRO A 70 1.70 -19.32 -10.55
C PRO A 70 0.37 -19.17 -9.80
N GLU A 71 -0.04 -20.18 -9.03
CA GLU A 71 -1.29 -20.15 -8.26
C GLU A 71 -1.24 -19.09 -7.14
N MET A 72 -0.05 -18.83 -6.59
CA MET A 72 0.12 -17.73 -5.62
C MET A 72 -0.11 -16.38 -6.28
N LEU A 73 0.45 -16.15 -7.47
CA LEU A 73 0.23 -14.93 -8.25
C LEU A 73 -1.24 -14.76 -8.63
N ASP A 74 -1.89 -15.83 -9.09
CA ASP A 74 -3.30 -15.79 -9.44
C ASP A 74 -4.18 -15.51 -8.22
N SER A 75 -3.79 -15.96 -7.02
CA SER A 75 -4.47 -15.62 -5.77
C SER A 75 -4.32 -14.14 -5.35
N ALA A 76 -3.39 -13.41 -5.97
CA ALA A 76 -3.17 -11.97 -5.79
C ALA A 76 -3.76 -11.14 -6.93
N ALA A 77 -4.63 -11.72 -7.77
CA ALA A 77 -5.32 -11.01 -8.82
C ALA A 77 -6.09 -9.79 -8.27
N PRO A 78 -6.19 -8.69 -9.03
CA PRO A 78 -6.90 -7.49 -8.62
C PRO A 78 -8.35 -7.77 -8.22
N VAL A 79 -8.77 -7.18 -7.10
CA VAL A 79 -10.15 -7.23 -6.61
C VAL A 79 -10.68 -5.82 -6.61
N ALA A 80 -11.68 -5.54 -7.45
CA ALA A 80 -12.33 -4.24 -7.49
C ALA A 80 -13.04 -3.96 -6.16
N ILE A 81 -12.65 -2.88 -5.48
CA ILE A 81 -13.25 -2.45 -4.19
C ILE A 81 -13.78 -1.01 -4.24
N ILE A 82 -13.33 -0.21 -5.22
CA ILE A 82 -13.73 1.18 -5.39
C ILE A 82 -14.36 1.34 -6.77
N ASP A 83 -15.55 1.94 -6.81
CA ASP A 83 -16.17 2.41 -8.03
C ASP A 83 -15.76 3.88 -8.24
N THR A 84 -14.89 4.13 -9.22
CA THR A 84 -14.39 5.48 -9.52
C THR A 84 -15.02 6.00 -10.83
N PRO A 85 -15.79 7.10 -10.80
CA PRO A 85 -16.38 7.66 -12.01
C PRO A 85 -15.32 8.01 -13.07
N GLY A 86 -15.53 7.52 -14.29
CA GLY A 86 -14.62 7.74 -15.43
C GLY A 86 -13.59 6.62 -15.65
N TRP A 87 -13.48 5.69 -14.71
CA TRP A 87 -12.73 4.45 -14.85
C TRP A 87 -13.68 3.25 -14.89
N GLY A 88 -13.22 2.13 -15.44
CA GLY A 88 -13.88 0.85 -15.22
C GLY A 88 -13.54 0.27 -13.85
N LYS A 89 -13.71 -1.04 -13.70
CA LYS A 89 -13.61 -1.74 -12.40
C LYS A 89 -12.19 -1.81 -11.87
N MET A 90 -11.18 -1.62 -12.72
CA MET A 90 -9.77 -1.77 -12.34
C MET A 90 -8.95 -0.60 -12.90
N PRO A 91 -9.05 0.59 -12.28
CA PRO A 91 -8.38 1.80 -12.77
C PRO A 91 -6.88 1.61 -12.98
N ALA A 92 -6.19 0.90 -12.07
CA ALA A 92 -4.76 0.65 -12.16
C ALA A 92 -4.38 -0.20 -13.38
N VAL A 93 -5.18 -1.20 -13.70
CA VAL A 93 -4.97 -2.07 -14.87
C VAL A 93 -5.24 -1.30 -16.16
N GLU A 94 -6.32 -0.52 -16.19
CA GLU A 94 -6.72 0.25 -17.37
C GLU A 94 -5.71 1.34 -17.73
N ILE A 95 -5.26 2.14 -16.75
CA ILE A 95 -4.32 3.24 -17.02
C ILE A 95 -2.96 2.70 -17.47
N THR A 96 -2.46 1.64 -16.84
CA THR A 96 -1.16 1.07 -17.18
C THR A 96 -1.16 0.46 -18.57
N GLN A 97 -2.24 -0.22 -18.95
CA GLN A 97 -2.43 -0.72 -20.32
C GLN A 97 -2.53 0.42 -21.33
N LYS A 98 -3.31 1.47 -21.04
CA LYS A 98 -3.49 2.64 -21.91
C LYS A 98 -2.16 3.39 -22.15
N MET A 99 -1.32 3.49 -21.12
CA MET A 99 -0.02 4.15 -21.19
C MET A 99 1.12 3.24 -21.68
N GLY A 100 0.84 1.94 -21.85
CA GLY A 100 1.82 0.93 -22.28
C GLY A 100 2.88 0.62 -21.24
N ILE A 101 2.58 0.82 -19.95
CA ILE A 101 3.52 0.64 -18.85
C ILE A 101 3.67 -0.84 -18.56
N VAL A 102 4.91 -1.31 -18.52
CA VAL A 102 5.24 -2.73 -18.31
C VAL A 102 6.32 -2.96 -17.26
N SER A 103 6.86 -1.89 -16.69
CA SER A 103 7.97 -1.96 -15.75
C SER A 103 7.83 -0.94 -14.62
N LEU A 104 8.33 -1.30 -13.43
CA LEU A 104 8.40 -0.41 -12.27
C LEU A 104 9.36 0.77 -12.50
N ASP A 105 10.31 0.62 -13.43
CA ASP A 105 11.29 1.64 -13.76
C ASP A 105 10.79 2.64 -14.83
N ASP A 106 9.54 2.49 -15.31
CA ASP A 106 8.95 3.39 -16.31
C ASP A 106 8.54 4.73 -15.66
N PRO A 107 9.06 5.88 -16.11
CA PRO A 107 8.75 7.19 -15.52
C PRO A 107 7.26 7.56 -15.60
N LYS A 108 6.52 6.99 -16.57
CA LYS A 108 5.07 7.24 -16.69
C LYS A 108 4.26 6.64 -15.54
N LEU A 109 4.84 5.71 -14.78
CA LEU A 109 4.18 5.05 -13.66
C LEU A 109 3.83 6.02 -12.53
N GLU A 110 4.67 7.04 -12.32
CA GLU A 110 4.41 8.07 -11.31
C GLU A 110 3.16 8.88 -11.67
N ASP A 111 3.05 9.33 -12.91
CA ASP A 111 1.89 10.07 -13.41
C ASP A 111 0.61 9.23 -13.36
N ALA A 112 0.70 7.96 -13.77
CA ALA A 112 -0.41 7.02 -13.70
C ALA A 112 -0.91 6.84 -12.24
N THR A 113 0.03 6.71 -11.30
CA THR A 113 -0.29 6.54 -9.87
C THR A 113 -0.96 7.79 -9.31
N LYS A 114 -0.45 8.98 -9.64
CA LYS A 114 -1.06 10.25 -9.22
C LYS A 114 -2.48 10.41 -9.76
N GLU A 115 -2.73 10.06 -11.01
CA GLU A 115 -4.04 10.19 -11.64
C GLU A 115 -5.08 9.26 -11.00
N VAL A 116 -4.75 7.97 -10.83
CA VAL A 116 -5.64 7.00 -10.20
C VAL A 116 -5.88 7.35 -8.74
N TYR A 117 -4.84 7.68 -7.98
CA TYR A 117 -4.97 8.05 -6.58
C TYR A 117 -5.87 9.28 -6.39
N LYS A 118 -5.64 10.34 -7.17
CA LYS A 118 -6.43 11.57 -7.09
C LYS A 118 -7.90 11.31 -7.45
N SER A 119 -8.17 10.57 -8.52
CA SER A 119 -9.53 10.29 -8.94
C SER A 119 -10.26 9.35 -7.97
N GLY A 120 -9.61 8.27 -7.53
CA GLY A 120 -10.16 7.31 -6.56
C GLY A 120 -10.41 7.92 -5.18
N PHE A 121 -9.50 8.75 -4.67
CA PHE A 121 -9.68 9.36 -3.35
C PHE A 121 -10.83 10.37 -3.31
N HIS A 122 -10.93 11.25 -4.31
CA HIS A 122 -11.92 12.33 -4.30
C HIS A 122 -13.29 11.95 -4.86
N LYS A 123 -13.33 11.03 -5.82
CA LYS A 123 -14.58 10.66 -6.52
C LYS A 123 -14.98 9.20 -6.31
N GLY A 124 -14.09 8.39 -5.75
CA GLY A 124 -14.35 6.97 -5.53
C GLY A 124 -15.39 6.74 -4.45
N VAL A 125 -16.21 5.74 -4.68
CA VAL A 125 -17.20 5.22 -3.73
C VAL A 125 -16.89 3.76 -3.48
N MET A 126 -16.91 3.35 -2.22
CA MET A 126 -16.72 1.95 -1.85
C MET A 126 -17.84 1.10 -2.45
N ASN A 127 -17.49 0.01 -3.13
CA ASN A 127 -18.48 -0.80 -3.84
C ASN A 127 -19.25 -1.75 -2.89
N ALA A 128 -20.19 -2.52 -3.45
CA ALA A 128 -21.04 -3.43 -2.69
C ALA A 128 -20.28 -4.55 -1.95
N SER A 129 -19.05 -4.88 -2.37
CA SER A 129 -18.23 -5.91 -1.71
C SER A 129 -17.66 -5.47 -0.37
N CYS A 130 -17.70 -4.16 -0.07
CA CYS A 130 -17.10 -3.57 1.13
C CYS A 130 -18.03 -3.58 2.37
N GLY A 131 -19.14 -4.33 2.32
CA GLY A 131 -19.99 -4.56 3.48
C GLY A 131 -20.57 -3.28 4.09
N SER A 132 -20.30 -3.04 5.37
CA SER A 132 -20.74 -1.84 6.11
C SER A 132 -20.27 -0.51 5.52
N PHE A 133 -19.19 -0.54 4.74
CA PHE A 133 -18.62 0.65 4.08
C PHE A 133 -19.16 0.87 2.67
N ALA A 134 -19.95 -0.06 2.12
CA ALA A 134 -20.50 0.06 0.78
C ALA A 134 -21.32 1.36 0.60
N GLY A 135 -21.15 2.02 -0.53
CA GLY A 135 -21.83 3.28 -0.85
C GLY A 135 -21.24 4.52 -0.17
N GLN A 136 -20.23 4.36 0.70
CA GLN A 136 -19.56 5.50 1.33
C GLN A 136 -18.48 6.08 0.41
N PRO A 137 -18.27 7.40 0.40
CA PRO A 137 -17.10 8.00 -0.24
C PRO A 137 -15.80 7.46 0.37
N VAL A 138 -14.79 7.20 -0.47
CA VAL A 138 -13.49 6.65 -0.05
C VAL A 138 -12.84 7.47 1.07
N GLU A 139 -12.91 8.79 0.97
CA GLU A 139 -12.40 9.72 1.99
C GLU A 139 -12.98 9.43 3.38
N ARG A 140 -14.29 9.20 3.49
CA ARG A 140 -14.95 8.89 4.76
C ARG A 140 -14.70 7.45 5.22
N ALA A 141 -14.75 6.51 4.27
CA ALA A 141 -14.54 5.09 4.55
C ALA A 141 -13.13 4.83 5.11
N LYS A 142 -12.12 5.53 4.59
CA LYS A 142 -10.73 5.43 5.07
C LYS A 142 -10.61 5.70 6.57
N ASP A 143 -11.21 6.79 7.05
CA ASP A 143 -11.14 7.16 8.47
C ASP A 143 -11.93 6.18 9.35
N ALA A 144 -13.10 5.74 8.88
CA ALA A 144 -13.92 4.77 9.61
C ALA A 144 -13.22 3.40 9.74
N ILE A 145 -12.62 2.90 8.65
CA ILE A 145 -11.84 1.66 8.64
C ILE A 145 -10.61 1.78 9.55
N ARG A 146 -9.93 2.94 9.55
CA ARG A 146 -8.80 3.19 10.46
C ARG A 146 -9.21 3.05 11.91
N VAL A 147 -10.34 3.65 12.31
CA VAL A 147 -10.84 3.57 13.69
C VAL A 147 -11.15 2.12 14.05
N GLU A 148 -11.81 1.37 13.17
CA GLU A 148 -12.16 -0.03 13.41
C GLU A 148 -10.93 -0.95 13.53
N ILE A 149 -9.94 -0.80 12.65
CA ILE A 149 -8.68 -1.56 12.69
C ILE A 149 -7.94 -1.32 14.01
N LEU A 150 -7.88 -0.07 14.47
CA LEU A 150 -7.22 0.28 15.74
C LEU A 150 -8.01 -0.26 16.94
N ALA A 151 -9.34 -0.10 16.95
CA ALA A 151 -10.20 -0.59 18.02
C ALA A 151 -10.13 -2.11 18.19
N ASN A 152 -9.98 -2.84 17.08
CA ASN A 152 -9.87 -4.31 17.07
C ASN A 152 -8.43 -4.82 17.29
N GLY A 153 -7.45 -3.93 17.51
CA GLY A 153 -6.05 -4.31 17.70
C GLY A 153 -5.41 -4.95 16.46
N GLN A 154 -5.96 -4.70 15.27
CA GLN A 154 -5.47 -5.24 14.00
C GLN A 154 -4.44 -4.32 13.30
N GLY A 155 -4.15 -3.16 13.90
CA GLY A 155 -3.15 -2.22 13.43
C GLY A 155 -2.68 -1.30 14.54
N ALA A 156 -1.61 -0.56 14.27
CA ALA A 156 -1.04 0.42 15.19
C ALA A 156 -0.63 1.68 14.41
N VAL A 157 -0.54 2.81 15.12
CA VAL A 157 -0.02 4.05 14.54
C VAL A 157 1.50 4.03 14.59
N MET A 158 2.14 4.14 13.44
CA MET A 158 3.57 4.36 13.30
C MET A 158 3.80 5.77 12.79
N TYR A 159 4.74 6.47 13.42
CA TYR A 159 5.19 7.78 12.97
C TYR A 159 6.52 7.62 12.28
N ASP A 160 6.64 8.24 11.12
CA ASP A 160 7.87 8.26 10.35
C ASP A 160 8.06 9.63 9.69
N LEU A 161 9.27 9.91 9.26
CA LEU A 161 9.60 11.12 8.53
C LEU A 161 9.33 10.93 7.04
N SER A 162 8.92 12.00 6.36
CA SER A 162 8.70 11.98 4.90
C SER A 162 10.00 11.88 4.11
N GLU A 163 11.12 12.24 4.73
CA GLU A 163 12.46 12.25 4.14
C GLU A 163 13.51 11.97 5.22
N GLU A 164 14.70 11.58 4.80
CA GLU A 164 15.82 11.40 5.73
C GLU A 164 16.23 12.75 6.32
N VAL A 165 16.13 12.88 7.65
CA VAL A 165 16.57 14.06 8.38
C VAL A 165 17.81 13.72 9.21
N LEU A 166 18.86 14.51 9.04
CA LEU A 166 20.11 14.37 9.79
C LEU A 166 20.19 15.42 10.90
N CYS A 167 20.62 15.01 12.10
CA CYS A 167 20.94 15.93 13.18
C CYS A 167 22.20 16.73 12.84
N ARG A 168 22.44 17.81 13.61
CA ARG A 168 23.71 18.57 13.56
C ARG A 168 24.96 17.69 13.75
N CYS A 169 24.80 16.56 14.44
CA CYS A 169 25.84 15.56 14.68
C CYS A 169 26.08 14.58 13.51
N GLY A 170 25.29 14.64 12.44
CA GLY A 170 25.35 13.71 11.31
C GLY A 170 24.61 12.38 11.51
N GLY A 171 23.97 12.16 12.67
CA GLY A 171 23.12 10.99 12.94
C GLY A 171 21.70 11.14 12.37
N LYS A 172 21.06 10.02 12.00
CA LYS A 172 19.67 9.97 11.53
C LYS A 172 18.68 10.35 12.66
N VAL A 173 17.66 11.13 12.32
CA VAL A 173 16.60 11.55 13.24
C VAL A 173 15.43 10.57 13.16
N HIS A 174 14.83 10.28 14.31
CA HIS A 174 13.63 9.46 14.41
C HIS A 174 12.56 10.16 15.24
N VAL A 175 11.29 9.90 14.94
CA VAL A 175 10.18 10.43 15.72
C VAL A 175 10.08 9.68 17.05
N LYS A 176 10.16 10.42 18.16
CA LYS A 176 9.97 9.88 19.50
C LYS A 176 8.83 10.59 20.20
N LYS A 177 7.81 9.84 20.65
CA LYS A 177 6.77 10.36 21.54
C LYS A 177 7.33 10.42 22.95
N ILE A 178 7.45 11.64 23.50
CA ILE A 178 7.92 11.88 24.86
C ILE A 178 6.69 12.25 25.70
N PRO A 179 6.35 11.47 26.74
CA PRO A 179 5.32 11.88 27.70
C PRO A 179 5.71 13.20 28.37
N ASP A 180 4.74 14.08 28.59
CA ASP A 180 4.91 15.32 29.37
C ASP A 180 5.90 16.35 28.79
N GLN A 181 6.15 16.28 27.48
CA GLN A 181 6.87 17.32 26.77
C GLN A 181 6.01 18.60 26.68
N TRP A 182 6.58 19.73 27.09
CA TRP A 182 5.94 21.04 26.95
C TRP A 182 5.99 21.51 25.49
N PHE A 183 4.85 21.96 24.98
CA PHE A 183 4.71 22.52 23.64
C PHE A 183 3.98 23.87 23.71
N ILE A 184 4.28 24.75 22.75
CA ILE A 184 3.48 25.95 22.50
C ILE A 184 2.32 25.55 21.59
N ASP A 185 1.08 25.83 22.00
CA ASP A 185 -0.09 25.58 21.17
C ASP A 185 -0.26 26.68 20.12
N TYR A 186 0.40 26.49 18.98
CA TYR A 186 0.28 27.39 17.82
C TYR A 186 -1.09 27.30 17.12
N SER A 187 -1.93 26.32 17.49
CA SER A 187 -3.27 26.16 16.93
C SER A 187 -4.36 26.80 17.78
N ASN A 188 -4.03 27.32 18.96
CA ASN A 188 -4.99 28.05 19.78
C ASN A 188 -5.36 29.39 19.09
N PRO A 189 -6.62 29.60 18.68
CA PRO A 189 -7.04 30.87 18.11
C PRO A 189 -7.14 32.02 19.13
N GLY A 190 -7.05 31.74 20.44
CA GLY A 190 -7.14 32.69 21.55
C GLY A 190 -7.62 32.01 22.83
#